data_AF-A0A8J3MAY6-F1
#
_entry.id   AF-A0A8J3MAY6-F1
#
_cell.length_a   1.000
_cell.length_b   1.000
_cell.length_c   1.000
_cell.angle_alpha   90.00
_cell.angle_beta   90.00
_cell.angle_gamma   90.00
#
_symmetry.space_group_name_H-M   'P 1'
#
loop_
_entity.id
_entity.type
_entity.pdbx_description
1 polymer ?
#
loop_
_entity_poly.entity_id
_entity_poly.type
_entity_poly.pdbx_seq_one_letter_code
_entity_poly.pdbx_strand_id
1 'polypeptide(L)'
;MHEIATRIGPNAMCEAMGATLSEFNALVAEGVLEPRSRLPKIKNPWHLPDGLALVKELEHHAVLLPPEATGWETIQRASKRSGLGVGRIIGAIREGRVQAGKRSEVFGYHGIVVELLFLDALHKQQMAASAFARSIGLRDYSAFTALIEGGHIAATQVKSPKTARLQWLMSEAEIADFRKRFVTPTMITQETGAHRNTIFAVFSAAGVKPFQPEGLEAGPIYLREVAMRAISNHQEKR
;
A
#
# COMPACT_ATOMS: atom_id res chain seq x y z
N MET A 1 -28.55 9.53 -21.20
CA MET A 1 -27.79 9.99 -22.38
C MET A 1 -27.30 11.41 -22.11
N HIS A 2 -25.98 11.59 -21.94
CA HIS A 2 -25.14 12.80 -22.16
C HIS A 2 -23.87 12.69 -21.28
N GLU A 3 -22.91 11.84 -21.66
CA GLU A 3 -21.60 11.81 -20.98
C GLU A 3 -20.48 11.43 -21.97
N ILE A 4 -20.37 12.18 -23.08
CA ILE A 4 -19.40 11.91 -24.15
C ILE A 4 -18.20 12.88 -24.17
N ALA A 5 -18.14 13.95 -23.37
CA ALA A 5 -17.27 15.09 -23.74
C ALA A 5 -16.34 15.70 -22.67
N THR A 6 -15.70 14.93 -21.79
CA THR A 6 -14.54 15.44 -21.00
C THR A 6 -13.48 14.38 -20.75
N ARG A 7 -13.25 13.52 -21.74
CA ARG A 7 -12.08 12.64 -21.76
C ARG A 7 -10.84 13.44 -22.13
N ILE A 8 -9.96 13.64 -21.16
CA ILE A 8 -8.77 14.47 -21.31
C ILE A 8 -7.48 13.65 -21.25
N GLY A 9 -6.40 14.26 -21.75
CA GLY A 9 -5.05 13.71 -21.62
C GLY A 9 -4.43 14.06 -20.26
N PRO A 10 -3.29 13.43 -19.91
CA PRO A 10 -2.57 13.67 -18.65
C PRO A 10 -2.22 15.15 -18.39
N ASN A 11 -1.75 15.89 -19.41
CA ASN A 11 -1.34 17.29 -19.23
C ASN A 11 -2.52 18.20 -18.89
N ALA A 12 -3.64 18.06 -19.61
CA ALA A 12 -4.85 18.81 -19.33
C ALA A 12 -5.41 18.49 -17.93
N MET A 13 -5.23 17.24 -17.46
CA MET A 13 -5.62 16.84 -16.11
C MET A 13 -4.74 17.53 -15.07
N CYS A 14 -3.42 17.54 -15.28
CA CYS A 14 -2.44 18.21 -14.43
C CYS A 14 -2.75 19.71 -14.28
N GLU A 15 -3.00 20.40 -15.40
CA GLU A 15 -3.37 21.82 -15.42
C GLU A 15 -4.63 22.08 -14.61
N ALA A 16 -5.68 21.30 -14.82
CA ALA A 16 -6.95 21.52 -14.15
C ALA A 16 -6.91 21.23 -12.64
N MET A 17 -6.14 20.22 -12.21
CA MET A 17 -5.99 19.90 -10.78
C MET A 17 -4.91 20.74 -10.08
N GLY A 18 -4.14 21.55 -10.81
CA GLY A 18 -2.98 22.25 -10.28
C GLY A 18 -1.92 21.29 -9.73
N ALA A 19 -1.58 20.26 -10.50
CA ALA A 19 -0.49 19.32 -10.19
C ALA A 19 0.56 19.33 -11.30
N THR A 20 1.76 18.90 -10.96
CA THR A 20 2.80 18.58 -11.94
C THR A 20 2.60 17.18 -12.52
N LEU A 21 3.17 16.91 -13.69
CA LEU A 21 3.09 15.58 -14.32
C LEU A 21 3.70 14.48 -13.44
N SER A 22 4.75 14.79 -12.67
CA SER A 22 5.36 13.84 -11.74
C SER A 22 4.42 13.48 -10.59
N GLU A 23 3.65 14.45 -10.09
CA GLU A 23 2.67 14.24 -9.03
C GLU A 23 1.49 13.40 -9.53
N PHE A 24 0.99 13.74 -10.72
CA PHE A 24 -0.04 12.98 -11.39
C PHE A 24 0.36 11.52 -11.60
N ASN A 25 1.56 11.27 -12.15
CA ASN A 25 2.03 9.90 -12.36
C ASN A 25 2.16 9.11 -11.05
N ALA A 26 2.55 9.75 -9.95
CA ALA A 26 2.62 9.10 -8.64
C ALA A 26 1.21 8.72 -8.12
N LEU A 27 0.21 9.60 -8.30
CA LEU A 27 -1.17 9.32 -7.95
C LEU A 27 -1.74 8.14 -8.76
N VAL A 28 -1.38 8.03 -10.03
CA VAL A 28 -1.80 6.94 -10.91
C VAL A 28 -1.11 5.62 -10.56
N ALA A 29 0.20 5.66 -10.32
CA ALA A 29 0.98 4.47 -9.97
C ALA A 29 0.49 3.80 -8.67
N GLU A 30 0.01 4.61 -7.72
CA GLU A 30 -0.51 4.18 -6.41
C GLU A 30 -2.04 3.94 -6.43
N GLY A 31 -2.69 4.00 -7.61
CA GLY A 31 -4.12 3.75 -7.76
C GLY A 31 -5.03 4.80 -7.10
N VAL A 32 -4.49 5.95 -6.69
CA VAL A 32 -5.29 7.07 -6.13
C VAL A 32 -6.15 7.70 -7.22
N LEU A 33 -5.58 7.80 -8.42
CA LEU A 33 -6.31 8.18 -9.63
C LEU A 33 -6.29 7.00 -10.60
N GLU A 34 -7.46 6.48 -10.90
CA GLU A 34 -7.60 5.38 -11.85
C GLU A 34 -8.14 5.88 -13.19
N PRO A 35 -7.56 5.43 -14.32
CA PRO A 35 -8.12 5.72 -15.63
C PRO A 35 -9.45 4.98 -15.78
N ARG A 36 -10.46 5.63 -16.38
CA ARG A 36 -11.77 5.01 -16.64
C ARG A 36 -11.69 3.86 -17.65
N SER A 37 -10.60 3.77 -18.40
CA SER A 37 -10.27 2.61 -19.21
C SER A 37 -8.77 2.35 -19.20
N ARG A 38 -8.39 1.10 -18.96
CA ARG A 38 -7.01 0.60 -19.00
C ARG A 38 -6.62 0.10 -20.40
N LEU A 39 -7.46 0.30 -21.42
CA LEU A 39 -7.20 -0.15 -22.78
C LEU A 39 -6.10 0.70 -23.43
N PRO A 40 -4.98 0.11 -23.88
CA PRO A 40 -3.83 0.86 -24.41
C PRO A 40 -4.15 1.75 -25.62
N LYS A 41 -5.23 1.43 -26.35
CA LYS A 41 -5.65 2.16 -27.56
C LYS A 41 -6.42 3.46 -27.27
N ILE A 42 -6.79 3.73 -26.01
CA ILE A 42 -7.57 4.92 -25.65
C ILE A 42 -6.61 6.05 -25.28
N LYS A 43 -6.54 7.07 -26.15
CA LYS A 43 -5.64 8.23 -26.01
C LYS A 43 -5.96 9.12 -24.80
N ASN A 44 -7.23 9.23 -24.43
CA ASN A 44 -7.71 10.08 -23.33
C ASN A 44 -8.54 9.25 -22.34
N PRO A 45 -7.91 8.49 -21.44
CA PRO A 45 -8.63 7.62 -20.52
C PRO A 45 -9.12 8.33 -19.26
N TRP A 46 -8.79 9.61 -19.09
CA TRP A 46 -9.01 10.36 -17.85
C TRP A 46 -10.29 11.17 -17.89
N HIS A 47 -11.02 11.16 -16.78
CA HIS A 47 -12.25 11.91 -16.59
C HIS A 47 -11.99 13.08 -15.65
N LEU A 48 -12.03 14.30 -16.19
CA LEU A 48 -11.66 15.53 -15.47
C LEU A 48 -12.28 15.68 -14.07
N PRO A 49 -13.60 15.41 -13.87
CA PRO A 49 -14.22 15.47 -12.55
C PRO A 49 -13.55 14.59 -11.49
N ASP A 50 -12.93 13.47 -11.86
CA ASP A 50 -12.28 12.57 -10.89
C ASP A 50 -11.06 13.26 -10.25
N GLY A 51 -10.26 13.98 -11.05
CA GLY A 51 -9.11 14.74 -10.57
C GLY A 51 -9.50 15.95 -9.72
N LEU A 52 -10.54 16.67 -10.13
CA LEU A 52 -11.06 17.82 -9.37
C LEU A 52 -11.72 17.39 -8.05
N ALA A 53 -12.42 16.25 -8.05
CA ALA A 53 -13.01 15.69 -6.84
C ALA A 53 -11.92 15.32 -5.82
N LEU A 54 -10.81 14.72 -6.26
CA LEU A 54 -9.67 14.43 -5.38
C LEU A 54 -9.08 15.70 -4.75
N VAL A 55 -8.88 16.76 -5.53
CA VAL A 55 -8.35 18.03 -4.98
C VAL A 55 -9.32 18.61 -3.96
N LYS A 56 -10.61 18.67 -4.29
CA LYS A 56 -11.65 19.19 -3.40
C LYS A 56 -11.77 18.39 -2.10
N GLU A 57 -11.66 17.07 -2.19
CA GLU A 57 -11.63 16.17 -1.04
C GLU A 57 -10.44 16.50 -0.13
N LEU A 58 -9.23 16.58 -0.68
CA LEU A 58 -8.04 16.88 0.11
C LEU A 58 -8.08 18.29 0.70
N GLU A 59 -8.59 19.28 -0.03
CA GLU A 59 -8.81 20.64 0.47
C GLU A 59 -9.84 20.67 1.60
N HIS A 60 -10.86 19.81 1.58
CA HIS A 60 -11.82 19.68 2.67
C HIS A 60 -11.18 19.17 3.98
N HIS A 61 -10.20 18.28 3.87
CA HIS A 61 -9.42 17.81 5.03
C HIS A 61 -8.30 18.78 5.46
N ALA A 62 -8.00 19.79 4.64
CA ALA A 62 -6.87 20.66 4.85
C ALA A 62 -7.22 21.91 5.67
N VAL A 63 -6.35 22.27 6.61
CA VAL A 63 -6.40 23.60 7.24
C VAL A 63 -5.75 24.64 6.34
N LEU A 64 -6.32 25.83 6.24
CA LEU A 64 -5.69 26.92 5.49
C LEU A 64 -4.44 27.38 6.25
N LEU A 65 -3.29 27.37 5.58
CA LEU A 65 -2.02 27.73 6.18
C LEU A 65 -1.52 29.07 5.65
N PRO A 66 -0.94 29.91 6.52
CA PRO A 66 -0.18 31.06 6.07
C PRO A 66 1.11 30.59 5.35
N PRO A 67 1.67 31.40 4.44
CA PRO A 67 2.89 31.08 3.72
C PRO A 67 4.06 30.71 4.65
N GLU A 68 4.14 31.38 5.80
CA GLU A 68 5.24 31.26 6.77
C GLU A 68 5.18 30.00 7.66
N ALA A 69 4.12 29.18 7.57
CA ALA A 69 3.99 28.03 8.47
C ALA A 69 5.10 26.98 8.20
N THR A 70 6.00 26.80 9.17
CA THR A 70 7.09 25.83 9.13
C THR A 70 6.64 24.44 9.58
N GLY A 71 7.36 23.38 9.20
CA GLY A 71 7.04 22.01 9.62
C GLY A 71 6.03 21.28 8.71
N TRP A 72 5.78 21.84 7.53
CA TRP A 72 4.89 21.28 6.51
C TRP A 72 5.66 21.05 5.21
N GLU A 73 5.39 19.95 4.53
CA GLU A 73 5.94 19.66 3.20
C GLU A 73 4.85 19.19 2.24
N THR A 74 5.09 19.34 0.93
CA THR A 74 4.20 18.74 -0.08
C THR A 74 4.14 17.22 0.10
N ILE A 75 3.02 16.61 -0.29
CA ILE A 75 2.80 15.16 -0.17
C ILE A 75 3.96 14.36 -0.79
N GLN A 76 4.57 14.84 -1.88
CA GLN A 76 5.64 14.17 -2.60
C GLN A 76 6.97 14.28 -1.89
N ARG A 77 7.28 15.44 -1.29
CA ARG A 77 8.48 15.59 -0.47
C ARG A 77 8.37 14.77 0.79
N ALA A 78 7.21 14.80 1.45
CA ALA A 78 6.89 13.96 2.58
C ALA A 78 7.02 12.46 2.24
N SER A 79 6.49 12.04 1.09
CA SER A 79 6.64 10.67 0.57
C SER A 79 8.11 10.29 0.39
N LYS A 80 8.90 11.12 -0.29
CA LYS A 80 10.34 10.88 -0.48
C LYS A 80 11.12 10.83 0.84
N ARG A 81 10.79 11.70 1.80
CA ARG A 81 11.47 11.79 3.11
C ARG A 81 11.16 10.60 4.01
N SER A 82 9.88 10.24 4.11
CA SER A 82 9.40 9.16 4.98
C SER A 82 9.54 7.78 4.34
N GLY A 83 9.66 7.73 3.01
CA GLY A 83 9.55 6.50 2.23
C GLY A 83 8.13 5.95 2.14
N LEU A 84 7.12 6.66 2.64
CA LEU A 84 5.72 6.25 2.50
C LEU A 84 5.21 6.57 1.10
N GLY A 85 4.48 5.64 0.48
CA GLY A 85 3.81 5.87 -0.80
C GLY A 85 2.81 7.03 -0.74
N VAL A 86 2.62 7.73 -1.87
CA VAL A 86 1.71 8.89 -1.94
C VAL A 86 0.28 8.50 -1.60
N GLY A 87 -0.20 7.36 -2.11
CA GLY A 87 -1.56 6.88 -1.83
C GLY A 87 -1.79 6.61 -0.34
N ARG A 88 -0.76 6.20 0.38
CA ARG A 88 -0.84 5.98 1.82
C ARG A 88 -0.89 7.27 2.62
N ILE A 89 -0.11 8.28 2.25
CA ILE A 89 -0.19 9.59 2.89
C ILE A 89 -1.61 10.15 2.70
N ILE A 90 -2.17 10.02 1.49
CA ILE A 90 -3.55 10.43 1.19
C ILE A 90 -4.58 9.63 2.00
N GLY A 91 -4.42 8.31 2.11
CA GLY A 91 -5.26 7.48 2.99
C GLY A 91 -5.20 7.92 4.45
N ALA A 92 -4.01 8.26 4.95
CA ALA A 92 -3.85 8.75 6.31
C ALA A 92 -4.47 10.15 6.53
N ILE A 93 -4.49 11.02 5.52
CA ILE A 93 -5.24 12.29 5.55
C ILE A 93 -6.74 12.02 5.66
N ARG A 94 -7.28 11.14 4.80
CA ARG A 94 -8.70 10.76 4.80
C ARG A 94 -9.16 10.21 6.13
N GLU A 95 -8.31 9.45 6.80
CA GLU A 95 -8.56 8.87 8.13
C GLU A 95 -8.26 9.83 9.29
N GLY A 96 -7.81 11.07 9.02
CA GLY A 96 -7.46 12.05 10.05
C GLY A 96 -6.19 11.70 10.85
N ARG A 97 -5.39 10.74 10.40
CA ARG A 97 -4.13 10.31 11.04
C ARG A 97 -2.95 11.23 10.71
N VAL A 98 -3.04 11.98 9.62
CA VAL A 98 -2.07 13.00 9.21
C VAL A 98 -2.81 14.30 8.94
N GLN A 99 -2.37 15.39 9.58
CA GLN A 99 -2.95 16.69 9.32
C GLN A 99 -2.52 17.19 7.93
N ALA A 100 -3.51 17.49 7.09
CA ALA A 100 -3.32 18.19 5.83
C ALA A 100 -3.44 19.70 6.02
N GLY A 101 -2.71 20.45 5.21
CA GLY A 101 -2.77 21.90 5.12
C GLY A 101 -2.79 22.35 3.68
N LYS A 102 -3.35 23.53 3.42
CA LYS A 102 -3.42 24.16 2.10
C LYS A 102 -2.67 25.48 2.13
N ARG A 103 -1.65 25.59 1.28
CA ARG A 103 -0.96 26.86 1.01
C ARG A 103 -1.89 27.76 0.21
N SER A 104 -2.27 28.90 0.79
CA SER A 104 -3.21 29.86 0.21
C SER A 104 -2.78 30.41 -1.16
N GLU A 105 -1.47 30.49 -1.36
CA GLU A 105 -0.80 31.07 -2.52
C GLU A 105 -0.59 30.06 -3.66
N VAL A 106 -0.84 28.77 -3.42
CA VAL A 106 -0.60 27.71 -4.40
C VAL A 106 -1.92 27.06 -4.82
N PHE A 107 -2.25 27.21 -6.10
CA PHE A 107 -3.44 26.61 -6.69
C PHE A 107 -3.37 25.07 -6.72
N GLY A 108 -4.51 24.43 -6.45
CA GLY A 108 -4.71 22.99 -6.67
C GLY A 108 -3.90 22.05 -5.78
N TYR A 109 -3.75 20.81 -6.24
CA TYR A 109 -3.14 19.69 -5.51
C TYR A 109 -1.70 19.99 -5.05
N HIS A 110 -0.90 20.71 -5.86
CA HIS A 110 0.47 21.08 -5.50
C HIS A 110 0.55 21.93 -4.23
N GLY A 111 -0.52 22.68 -3.91
CA GLY A 111 -0.61 23.48 -2.69
C GLY A 111 -0.97 22.68 -1.43
N ILE A 112 -1.26 21.38 -1.54
CA ILE A 112 -1.55 20.53 -0.41
C ILE A 112 -0.26 20.05 0.24
N VAL A 113 -0.14 20.35 1.53
CA VAL A 113 1.00 20.01 2.37
C VAL A 113 0.54 19.17 3.57
N VAL A 114 1.49 18.49 4.18
CA VAL A 114 1.27 17.60 5.33
C VAL A 114 2.26 17.92 6.43
N GLU A 115 1.80 17.83 7.68
CA GLU A 115 2.62 18.14 8.84
C GLU A 115 3.63 17.03 9.14
N LEU A 116 4.90 17.40 9.29
CA LEU A 116 6.01 16.45 9.41
C LEU A 116 5.97 15.63 10.71
N LEU A 117 5.43 16.20 11.79
CA LEU A 117 5.34 15.52 13.09
C LEU A 117 4.45 14.26 13.02
N PHE A 118 3.30 14.36 12.35
CA PHE A 118 2.38 13.23 12.19
C PHE A 118 2.93 12.16 11.24
N LEU A 119 3.68 12.57 10.22
CA LEU A 119 4.36 11.64 9.32
C LEU A 119 5.42 10.81 10.04
N ASP A 120 6.16 11.39 10.97
CA ASP A 120 7.16 10.66 11.74
C ASP A 120 6.52 9.60 12.64
N ALA A 121 5.34 9.89 13.22
CA ALA A 121 4.55 8.90 13.95
C ALA A 121 4.05 7.77 13.03
N LEU A 122 3.56 8.11 11.84
CA LEU A 122 3.10 7.13 10.85
C LEU A 122 4.25 6.22 10.35
N HIS A 123 5.45 6.78 10.20
CA HIS A 123 6.65 6.01 9.87
C HIS A 123 7.07 5.07 11.02
N LYS A 124 6.98 5.52 12.29
CA LYS A 124 7.26 4.67 13.46
C LYS A 124 6.30 3.48 13.59
N GLN A 125 5.09 3.58 13.03
CA GLN A 125 4.13 2.46 12.97
C GLN A 125 4.44 1.45 11.86
N GLN A 126 5.49 1.65 11.06
CA GLN A 126 5.93 0.64 10.12
C GLN A 126 6.89 -0.34 10.77
N MET A 127 6.74 -1.61 10.43
CA MET A 127 7.70 -2.64 10.77
C MET A 127 8.51 -3.04 9.55
N ALA A 128 9.76 -3.42 9.77
CA ALA A 128 10.57 -4.05 8.73
C ALA A 128 9.85 -5.31 8.22
N ALA A 129 9.77 -5.50 6.91
CA ALA A 129 9.27 -6.74 6.31
C ALA A 129 10.04 -7.96 6.84
N SER A 130 11.33 -7.82 7.12
CA SER A 130 12.15 -8.88 7.74
C SER A 130 11.78 -9.13 9.21
N ALA A 131 11.37 -8.11 9.97
CA ALA A 131 10.85 -8.29 11.32
C ALA A 131 9.48 -8.98 11.29
N PHE A 132 8.61 -8.60 10.36
CA PHE A 132 7.32 -9.27 10.14
C PHE A 132 7.51 -10.74 9.75
N ALA A 133 8.35 -11.02 8.76
CA ALA A 133 8.65 -12.38 8.29
C ALA A 133 9.13 -13.28 9.44
N ARG A 134 10.02 -12.79 10.32
CA ARG A 134 10.45 -13.51 11.52
C ARG A 134 9.30 -13.79 12.48
N SER A 135 8.41 -12.82 12.69
CA SER A 135 7.25 -12.98 13.58
C SER A 135 6.28 -14.09 13.13
N ILE A 136 6.20 -14.34 11.81
CA ILE A 136 5.40 -15.43 11.22
C ILE A 136 6.22 -16.71 10.97
N GLY A 137 7.44 -16.79 11.51
CA GLY A 137 8.31 -17.96 11.51
C GLY A 137 9.05 -18.24 10.20
N LEU A 138 9.19 -17.24 9.32
CA LEU A 138 10.05 -17.34 8.15
C LEU A 138 11.50 -17.07 8.56
N ARG A 139 12.37 -18.07 8.39
CA ARG A 139 13.81 -17.98 8.68
C ARG A 139 14.62 -17.46 7.50
N ASP A 140 14.20 -17.82 6.29
CA ASP A 140 14.77 -17.32 5.05
C ASP A 140 13.94 -16.13 4.54
N TYR A 141 14.62 -15.00 4.34
CA TYR A 141 14.02 -13.75 3.91
C TYR A 141 14.05 -13.58 2.38
N SER A 142 14.81 -14.41 1.65
CA SER A 142 14.95 -14.32 0.20
C SER A 142 13.62 -14.60 -0.52
N ALA A 143 12.94 -15.69 -0.16
CA ALA A 143 11.63 -16.06 -0.70
C ALA A 143 10.55 -15.01 -0.40
N PHE A 144 10.53 -14.46 0.82
CA PHE A 144 9.58 -13.40 1.19
C PHE A 144 9.84 -12.11 0.41
N THR A 145 11.11 -11.79 0.16
CA THR A 145 11.51 -10.62 -0.64
C THR A 145 11.12 -10.80 -2.10
N ALA A 146 11.33 -11.98 -2.68
CA ALA A 146 10.92 -12.28 -4.05
C ALA A 146 9.41 -12.11 -4.28
N LEU A 147 8.58 -12.45 -3.29
CA LEU A 147 7.13 -12.23 -3.35
C LEU A 147 6.74 -10.75 -3.27
N ILE A 148 7.49 -9.96 -2.51
CA ILE A 148 7.30 -8.50 -2.46
C ILE A 148 7.68 -7.90 -3.81
N GLU A 149 8.85 -8.26 -4.34
CA GLU A 149 9.36 -7.76 -5.62
C GLU A 149 8.48 -8.19 -6.81
N GLY A 150 7.91 -9.40 -6.76
CA GLY A 150 6.90 -9.88 -7.70
C GLY A 150 5.50 -9.26 -7.52
N GLY A 151 5.31 -8.35 -6.56
CA GLY A 151 4.03 -7.66 -6.32
C GLY A 151 2.93 -8.51 -5.70
N HIS A 152 3.26 -9.70 -5.17
CA HIS A 152 2.28 -10.58 -4.52
C HIS A 152 1.99 -10.17 -3.07
N ILE A 153 2.97 -9.54 -2.41
CA ILE A 153 2.87 -8.99 -1.05
C ILE A 153 3.12 -7.49 -1.13
N ALA A 154 2.17 -6.70 -0.62
CA ALA A 154 2.33 -5.26 -0.55
C ALA A 154 3.37 -4.88 0.53
N ALA A 155 4.40 -4.16 0.12
CA ALA A 155 5.36 -3.52 1.00
C ALA A 155 5.96 -2.31 0.29
N THR A 156 6.45 -1.33 1.06
CA THR A 156 7.07 -0.13 0.51
C THR A 156 8.59 -0.19 0.67
N GLN A 157 9.35 0.09 -0.39
CA GLN A 157 10.81 0.14 -0.32
C GLN A 157 11.26 1.52 0.17
N VAL A 158 11.99 1.54 1.28
CA VAL A 158 12.49 2.78 1.89
C VAL A 158 14.00 2.74 1.98
N LYS A 159 14.67 3.81 1.56
CA LYS A 159 16.08 4.01 1.79
C LYS A 159 16.27 4.61 3.19
N SER A 160 16.90 3.85 4.09
CA SER A 160 17.20 4.35 5.43
C SER A 160 18.12 5.58 5.36
N PRO A 161 17.76 6.74 5.95
CA PRO A 161 18.60 7.93 5.95
C PRO A 161 19.93 7.71 6.68
N LYS A 162 19.94 6.84 7.70
CA LYS A 162 21.11 6.58 8.56
C LYS A 162 22.10 5.60 7.95
N THR A 163 21.62 4.61 7.20
CA THR A 163 22.46 3.50 6.71
C THR A 163 22.57 3.42 5.20
N ALA A 164 21.82 4.26 4.47
CA ALA A 164 21.69 4.26 3.01
C ALA A 164 21.25 2.92 2.39
N ARG A 165 20.88 1.92 3.22
CA ARG A 165 20.39 0.61 2.79
C ARG A 165 18.92 0.70 2.40
N LEU A 166 18.57 0.00 1.33
CA LEU A 166 17.18 -0.23 0.95
C LEU A 166 16.58 -1.28 1.90
N GLN A 167 15.40 -0.98 2.42
CA GLN A 167 14.68 -1.85 3.32
C GLN A 167 13.20 -1.83 2.97
N TRP A 168 12.59 -3.01 2.92
CA TRP A 168 11.15 -3.14 2.77
C TRP A 168 10.47 -2.90 4.12
N LEU A 169 9.50 -1.98 4.13
CA LEU A 169 8.66 -1.66 5.27
C LEU A 169 7.22 -2.09 5.00
N MET A 170 6.56 -2.58 6.04
CA MET A 170 5.16 -2.99 6.01
C MET A 170 4.39 -2.26 7.11
N SER A 171 3.17 -1.89 6.79
CA SER A 171 2.19 -1.35 7.73
C SER A 171 1.29 -2.39 8.31
N GLU A 172 0.56 -1.98 9.34
CA GLU A 172 -0.55 -2.76 9.85
C GLU A 172 -1.57 -3.12 8.77
N ALA A 173 -1.88 -2.22 7.84
CA ALA A 173 -2.81 -2.50 6.74
C ALA A 173 -2.26 -3.53 5.74
N GLU A 174 -0.99 -3.39 5.34
CA GLU A 174 -0.30 -4.35 4.45
C GLU A 174 -0.13 -5.73 5.13
N ILE A 175 0.16 -5.74 6.43
CA ILE A 175 0.22 -6.94 7.26
C ILE A 175 -1.17 -7.59 7.35
N ALA A 176 -2.22 -6.79 7.56
CA ALA A 176 -3.58 -7.29 7.60
C ALA A 176 -4.01 -7.86 6.25
N ASP A 177 -3.65 -7.24 5.13
CA ASP A 177 -3.89 -7.79 3.79
C ASP A 177 -3.15 -9.13 3.58
N PHE A 178 -1.87 -9.18 3.97
CA PHE A 178 -1.12 -10.43 3.98
C PHE A 178 -1.84 -11.50 4.81
N ARG A 179 -2.25 -11.18 6.03
CA ARG A 179 -2.93 -12.13 6.94
C ARG A 179 -4.31 -12.57 6.45
N LYS A 180 -4.98 -11.79 5.59
CA LYS A 180 -6.25 -12.16 4.95
C LYS A 180 -6.04 -13.17 3.82
N ARG A 181 -4.97 -13.00 3.04
CA ARG A 181 -4.73 -13.79 1.82
C ARG A 181 -3.85 -15.00 2.06
N PHE A 182 -2.89 -14.88 2.97
CA PHE A 182 -1.85 -15.85 3.22
C PHE A 182 -1.80 -16.27 4.69
N VAL A 183 -1.20 -17.43 4.92
CA VAL A 183 -0.96 -17.99 6.25
C VAL A 183 0.34 -18.79 6.25
N THR A 184 1.01 -18.84 7.41
CA THR A 184 2.16 -19.72 7.65
C THR A 184 1.83 -20.76 8.73
N PRO A 185 2.57 -21.88 8.83
CA PRO A 185 2.36 -22.84 9.92
C PRO A 185 2.43 -22.22 11.32
N THR A 186 3.28 -21.21 11.54
CA THR A 186 3.36 -20.47 12.81
C THR A 186 2.05 -19.75 13.12
N MET A 187 1.48 -19.07 12.12
CA MET A 187 0.19 -18.39 12.27
C MET A 187 -0.93 -19.40 12.57
N ILE A 188 -0.98 -20.53 11.87
CA ILE A 188 -1.97 -21.59 12.12
C ILE A 188 -1.84 -22.13 13.54
N THR A 189 -0.61 -22.37 14.03
CA THR A 189 -0.38 -22.79 15.41
C THR A 189 -0.90 -21.75 16.40
N GLN A 190 -0.64 -20.46 16.16
CA GLN A 190 -1.13 -19.37 17.03
C GLN A 190 -2.66 -19.26 17.01
N GLU A 191 -3.29 -19.44 15.85
CA GLU A 191 -4.73 -19.27 15.67
C GLU A 191 -5.55 -20.48 16.12
N THR A 192 -5.01 -21.70 16.01
CA THR A 192 -5.76 -22.95 16.23
C THR A 192 -5.22 -23.82 17.36
N GLY A 193 -4.04 -23.50 17.90
CA GLY A 193 -3.32 -24.35 18.85
C GLY A 193 -2.73 -25.63 18.24
N ALA A 194 -2.91 -25.88 16.94
CA ALA A 194 -2.42 -27.09 16.30
C ALA A 194 -0.89 -27.14 16.27
N HIS A 195 -0.32 -28.28 16.62
CA HIS A 195 1.13 -28.49 16.59
C HIS A 195 1.66 -28.50 15.15
N ARG A 196 2.86 -27.97 14.94
CA ARG A 196 3.49 -27.82 13.61
C ARG A 196 3.51 -29.13 12.79
N ASN A 197 3.83 -30.25 13.42
CA ASN A 197 3.86 -31.55 12.74
C ASN A 197 2.46 -32.01 12.31
N THR A 198 1.43 -31.71 13.10
CA THR A 198 0.03 -31.98 12.74
C THR A 198 -0.38 -31.16 11.52
N ILE A 199 -0.01 -29.87 11.49
CA ILE A 199 -0.28 -28.99 10.34
C ILE A 199 0.34 -29.56 9.08
N PHE A 200 1.61 -29.98 9.10
CA PHE A 200 2.27 -30.57 7.94
C PHE A 200 1.65 -31.92 7.52
N ALA A 201 1.25 -32.76 8.48
CA ALA A 201 0.55 -34.01 8.17
C ALA A 201 -0.80 -33.74 7.48
N VAL A 202 -1.57 -32.77 7.97
CA VAL A 202 -2.83 -32.35 7.34
C VAL A 202 -2.59 -31.79 5.94
N PHE A 203 -1.59 -30.94 5.77
CA PHE A 203 -1.25 -30.39 4.46
C PHE A 203 -0.84 -31.47 3.46
N SER A 204 -0.03 -32.44 3.89
CA SER A 204 0.37 -33.56 3.06
C SER A 204 -0.83 -34.44 2.66
N ALA A 205 -1.71 -34.78 3.61
CA ALA A 205 -2.90 -35.58 3.34
C ALA A 205 -3.91 -34.86 2.43
N ALA A 206 -4.04 -33.54 2.55
CA ALA A 206 -4.95 -32.72 1.77
C ALA A 206 -4.33 -32.16 0.46
N GLY A 207 -3.06 -32.47 0.18
CA GLY A 207 -2.36 -31.96 -1.01
C GLY A 207 -2.15 -30.45 -1.03
N VAL A 208 -2.13 -29.80 0.14
CA VAL A 208 -1.95 -28.34 0.27
C VAL A 208 -0.48 -28.00 0.01
N LYS A 209 -0.23 -27.28 -1.08
CA LYS A 209 1.11 -26.84 -1.48
C LYS A 209 1.35 -25.38 -1.07
N PRO A 210 2.61 -25.00 -0.80
CA PRO A 210 2.97 -23.60 -0.66
C PRO A 210 2.56 -22.79 -1.88
N PHE A 211 2.31 -21.50 -1.67
CA PHE A 211 2.05 -20.55 -2.76
C PHE A 211 3.31 -20.44 -3.64
N GLN A 212 3.18 -20.68 -4.94
CA GLN A 212 4.30 -20.65 -5.87
C GLN A 212 3.90 -19.86 -7.12
N PRO A 213 4.03 -18.52 -7.10
CA PRO A 213 3.82 -17.74 -8.31
C PRO A 213 5.02 -17.90 -9.24
N GLU A 214 4.77 -18.16 -10.53
CA GLU A 214 5.79 -18.17 -11.59
C GLU A 214 6.99 -19.13 -11.32
N GLY A 215 6.77 -20.18 -10.52
CA GLY A 215 7.82 -21.14 -10.15
C GLY A 215 8.75 -20.68 -9.02
N LEU A 216 8.49 -19.53 -8.39
CA LEU A 216 9.21 -19.07 -7.20
C LEU A 216 8.76 -19.84 -5.97
N GLU A 217 9.71 -20.43 -5.24
CA GLU A 217 9.42 -21.05 -3.95
C GLU A 217 9.26 -19.96 -2.87
N ALA A 218 8.01 -19.69 -2.48
CA ALA A 218 7.65 -18.73 -1.43
C ALA A 218 8.07 -19.14 0.00
N GLY A 219 8.75 -20.27 0.17
CA GLY A 219 8.90 -20.91 1.48
C GLY A 219 7.54 -21.39 2.03
N PRO A 220 7.38 -21.57 3.36
CA PRO A 220 6.16 -22.12 3.96
C PRO A 220 5.03 -21.07 4.09
N ILE A 221 4.69 -20.40 2.98
CA ILE A 221 3.58 -19.45 2.85
C ILE A 221 2.50 -20.11 2.02
N TYR A 222 1.27 -20.12 2.51
CA TYR A 222 0.15 -20.83 1.90
C TYR A 222 -1.02 -19.87 1.67
N LEU A 223 -1.85 -20.15 0.67
CA LEU A 223 -3.13 -19.45 0.53
C LEU A 223 -4.01 -19.79 1.74
N ARG A 224 -4.46 -18.75 2.43
CA ARG A 224 -5.16 -18.88 3.71
C ARG A 224 -6.42 -19.72 3.57
N GLU A 225 -7.22 -19.46 2.54
CA GLU A 225 -8.47 -20.17 2.28
C GLU A 225 -8.25 -21.69 2.18
N VAL A 226 -7.27 -22.12 1.40
CA VAL A 226 -6.97 -23.54 1.17
C VAL A 226 -6.42 -24.19 2.43
N ALA A 227 -5.45 -23.54 3.08
CA ALA A 227 -4.77 -24.07 4.26
C ALA A 227 -5.72 -24.17 5.47
N MET A 228 -6.47 -23.11 5.79
CA MET A 228 -7.38 -23.11 6.94
C MET A 228 -8.57 -24.05 6.73
N ARG A 229 -9.07 -24.19 5.49
CA ARG A 229 -10.10 -25.20 5.16
C ARG A 229 -9.61 -26.62 5.45
N ALA A 230 -8.37 -26.95 5.07
CA ALA A 230 -7.80 -28.26 5.36
C ALA A 230 -7.67 -28.53 6.87
N ILE A 231 -7.29 -27.52 7.66
CA ILE A 231 -7.19 -27.62 9.11
C ILE A 231 -8.56 -27.80 9.75
N SER A 232 -9.57 -27.01 9.37
CA SER A 232 -10.94 -27.14 9.87
C SER A 232 -11.50 -28.55 9.60
N ASN A 233 -11.36 -29.03 8.37
CA ASN A 233 -11.81 -30.36 7.97
C ASN A 233 -11.13 -31.49 8.78
N HIS A 234 -9.90 -31.28 9.25
CA HIS A 234 -9.22 -32.25 10.10
C HIS A 234 -9.72 -32.22 11.55
N GLN A 235 -10.03 -31.04 12.07
CA GLN A 235 -10.55 -30.86 13.42
C GLN A 235 -11.98 -31.40 13.56
N GLU A 236 -12.83 -31.23 12.54
CA GLU A 236 -14.20 -31.75 12.53
C GLU A 236 -14.27 -33.29 12.43
N LYS A 237 -13.22 -33.93 11.94
CA LYS A 237 -13.12 -35.39 11.82
C LYS A 237 -12.55 -36.08 13.07
N ARG A 238 -12.12 -35.29 14.07
CA ARG A 238 -11.61 -35.77 15.36
C ARG A 238 -12.69 -35.70 16.42
#